data_AF-A0A7C4SYZ5-F1
#
_entry.id   AF-A0A7C4SYZ5-F1
#
_cell.length_a   1.000
_cell.length_b   1.000
_cell.length_c   1.000
_cell.angle_alpha   90.00
_cell.angle_beta   90.00
_cell.angle_gamma   90.00
#
_symmetry.space_group_name_H-M   'P 1'
#
loop_
_entity.id
_entity.type
_entity.pdbx_description
1 polymer ?
#
loop_
_entity_poly.entity_id
_entity_poly.type
_entity_poly.pdbx_seq_one_letter_code
_entity_poly.pdbx_strand_id
1 'polypeptide(L)'
;MNKIIGKARDLDGFLTEEDNKLLAEMDALYAKALENFKVLSHSISVATYARETENIVTLYNEMGNLMQKICQREDRINVYSFNTPQENHAEASRLIAKLRDVNTSRHEFVYYTQRAYELLFNLAYGGSK
;
A
#
# COMPACT_ATOMS: atom_id res chain seq x y z
N MET A 1 -14.56 -34.75 -6.14
CA MET A 1 -13.94 -33.64 -5.39
C MET A 1 -14.98 -32.54 -5.21
N ASN A 2 -15.38 -32.24 -3.97
CA ASN A 2 -16.32 -31.15 -3.71
C ASN A 2 -15.60 -29.81 -3.86
N LYS A 3 -16.15 -28.93 -4.69
CA LYS A 3 -15.65 -27.57 -4.93
C LYS A 3 -16.03 -26.72 -3.71
N ILE A 4 -15.09 -26.49 -2.80
CA ILE A 4 -15.26 -25.53 -1.72
C ILE A 4 -15.08 -24.14 -2.31
N ILE A 5 -16.15 -23.37 -2.40
CA ILE A 5 -16.12 -21.96 -2.81
C ILE A 5 -16.27 -21.15 -1.53
N GLY A 6 -15.15 -20.65 -1.00
CA GLY A 6 -15.15 -19.75 0.14
C GLY A 6 -15.88 -18.45 -0.21
N LYS A 7 -16.83 -18.04 0.62
CA LYS A 7 -17.50 -16.73 0.57
C LYS A 7 -16.73 -15.77 1.46
N ALA A 8 -16.82 -14.46 1.19
CA ALA A 8 -16.22 -13.44 2.06
C ALA A 8 -16.66 -13.57 3.53
N ARG A 9 -17.91 -14.02 3.75
CA ARG A 9 -18.45 -14.32 5.07
C ARG A 9 -17.76 -15.46 5.81
N ASP A 10 -17.09 -16.35 5.08
CA ASP A 10 -16.31 -17.44 5.69
C ASP A 10 -15.00 -16.90 6.30
N LEU A 11 -14.69 -15.61 6.11
CA LEU A 11 -13.63 -14.87 6.80
C LEU A 11 -14.18 -14.00 7.95
N ASP A 12 -15.50 -13.93 8.13
CA ASP A 12 -16.11 -13.19 9.24
C ASP A 12 -15.77 -13.90 10.56
N GLY A 13 -15.20 -13.17 11.51
CA GLY A 13 -14.81 -13.68 12.84
C GLY A 13 -13.34 -14.09 12.99
N PHE A 14 -12.53 -13.96 11.94
CA PHE A 14 -11.06 -14.12 12.06
C PHE A 14 -10.34 -12.85 12.51
N LEU A 15 -11.02 -11.70 12.43
CA LEU A 15 -10.53 -10.42 12.92
C LEU A 15 -10.97 -10.21 14.36
N THR A 16 -10.02 -9.82 15.20
CA THR A 16 -10.32 -9.42 16.58
C THR A 16 -11.07 -8.08 16.60
N GLU A 17 -11.64 -7.71 17.75
CA GLU A 17 -12.24 -6.37 17.92
C GLU A 17 -11.22 -5.25 17.66
N GLU A 18 -9.95 -5.49 18.02
CA GLU A 18 -8.87 -4.54 17.80
C GLU A 18 -8.52 -4.40 16.32
N ASP A 19 -8.49 -5.50 15.57
CA ASP A 19 -8.27 -5.47 14.12
C ASP A 19 -9.39 -4.68 13.43
N ASN A 20 -10.64 -4.92 13.82
CA ASN A 20 -11.78 -4.18 13.28
C ASN A 20 -11.69 -2.67 13.59
N LYS A 21 -11.21 -2.31 14.78
CA LYS A 21 -10.98 -0.91 15.16
C LYS A 21 -9.87 -0.26 14.31
N LEU A 22 -8.76 -0.96 14.08
CA LEU A 22 -7.66 -0.49 13.24
C LEU A 22 -8.07 -0.32 11.78
N LEU A 23 -8.87 -1.26 11.25
CA LEU A 23 -9.44 -1.16 9.90
C LEU A 23 -10.40 0.02 9.80
N ALA A 24 -11.27 0.24 10.78
CA ALA A 24 -12.17 1.38 10.79
C ALA A 24 -11.42 2.72 10.85
N GLU A 25 -10.30 2.79 11.58
CA GLU A 25 -9.42 3.96 11.61
C GLU A 25 -8.77 4.21 10.24
N MET A 26 -8.25 3.16 9.60
CA MET A 26 -7.68 3.24 8.25
C MET A 26 -8.73 3.69 7.22
N ASP A 27 -9.94 3.12 7.27
CA ASP A 27 -11.05 3.48 6.39
C ASP A 27 -11.45 4.96 6.55
N ALA A 28 -11.47 5.47 7.78
CA ALA A 28 -11.75 6.86 8.05
C ALA A 28 -10.68 7.80 7.47
N LEU A 29 -9.39 7.44 7.55
CA LEU A 29 -8.29 8.20 6.93
C LEU A 29 -8.40 8.17 5.40
N TYR A 30 -8.68 7.01 4.83
CA TYR A 30 -8.82 6.84 3.39
C TYR A 30 -10.03 7.63 2.85
N ALA A 31 -11.16 7.62 3.55
CA ALA A 31 -12.34 8.41 3.21
C ALA A 31 -12.02 9.92 3.18
N LYS A 32 -11.27 10.43 4.16
CA LYS A 32 -10.80 11.83 4.16
C LYS A 32 -9.92 12.14 2.94
N ALA A 33 -9.02 11.23 2.58
CA ALA A 33 -8.16 11.40 1.41
C ALA A 33 -8.99 11.46 0.12
N LEU A 34 -10.03 10.63 -0.01
CA LEU A 34 -10.95 10.66 -1.16
C LEU A 34 -11.71 11.99 -1.26
N GLU A 35 -12.15 12.58 -0.15
CA GLU A 35 -12.77 13.91 -0.17
C GLU A 35 -11.78 14.99 -0.67
N ASN A 36 -10.52 14.95 -0.21
CA ASN A 36 -9.50 15.88 -0.71
C ASN A 36 -9.23 15.71 -2.21
N PHE A 37 -9.21 14.47 -2.72
CA PHE A 37 -9.09 14.21 -4.16
C PHE A 37 -10.28 14.75 -4.96
N LYS A 38 -11.50 14.66 -4.44
CA LYS A 38 -12.67 15.28 -5.07
C LYS A 38 -12.49 16.79 -5.18
N VAL A 39 -12.01 17.45 -4.12
CA VAL A 39 -11.72 18.89 -4.15
C VAL A 39 -10.63 19.21 -5.17
N LEU A 40 -9.54 18.44 -5.21
CA LEU A 40 -8.46 18.63 -6.19
C LEU A 40 -8.95 18.52 -7.63
N SER A 41 -9.77 17.51 -7.93
CA SER A 41 -10.27 17.27 -9.30
C SER A 41 -11.18 18.39 -9.84
N HIS A 42 -11.77 19.20 -8.96
CA HIS A 42 -12.66 20.32 -9.35
C HIS A 42 -12.06 21.71 -9.07
N SER A 43 -10.90 21.79 -8.42
CA SER A 43 -10.29 23.06 -8.02
C SER A 43 -9.60 23.75 -9.19
N ILE A 44 -9.94 25.02 -9.42
CA ILE A 44 -9.27 25.91 -10.39
C ILE A 44 -8.24 26.81 -9.68
N SER A 45 -8.27 26.86 -8.34
CA SER A 45 -7.38 27.70 -7.53
C SER A 45 -6.06 26.99 -7.24
N VAL A 46 -4.95 27.65 -7.58
CA VAL A 46 -3.59 27.19 -7.28
C VAL A 46 -3.37 27.03 -5.77
N ALA A 47 -3.89 27.96 -4.96
CA ALA A 47 -3.74 27.91 -3.50
C ALA A 47 -4.51 26.72 -2.89
N THR A 48 -5.74 26.46 -3.37
CA THR A 48 -6.52 25.30 -2.94
C THR A 48 -5.85 24.00 -3.40
N TYR A 49 -5.30 23.97 -4.61
CA TYR A 49 -4.58 22.81 -5.12
C TYR A 49 -3.36 22.47 -4.25
N ALA A 50 -2.54 23.47 -3.91
CA ALA A 50 -1.37 23.27 -3.06
C ALA A 50 -1.76 22.76 -1.67
N ARG A 51 -2.76 23.39 -1.03
CA ARG A 51 -3.24 23.00 0.31
C ARG A 51 -3.78 21.57 0.33
N GLU A 52 -4.64 21.21 -0.61
CA GLU A 52 -5.22 19.85 -0.62
C GLU A 52 -4.18 18.79 -1.00
N THR A 53 -3.19 19.13 -1.81
CA THR A 53 -2.04 18.24 -2.06
C THR A 53 -1.26 17.96 -0.77
N GLU A 54 -0.96 18.99 0.02
CA GLU A 54 -0.29 18.85 1.31
C GLU A 54 -1.11 18.01 2.31
N ASN A 55 -2.42 18.24 2.38
CA ASN A 55 -3.33 17.44 3.20
C ASN A 55 -3.30 15.95 2.80
N ILE A 56 -3.31 15.66 1.51
CA ILE A 56 -3.24 14.27 1.01
C ILE A 56 -1.90 13.64 1.37
N VAL A 57 -0.78 14.34 1.17
CA VAL A 57 0.55 13.85 1.56
C VAL A 57 0.57 13.51 3.06
N THR A 58 0.01 14.39 3.89
CA THR A 58 -0.09 14.18 5.34
C THR A 58 -0.92 12.95 5.68
N LEU A 59 -2.10 12.81 5.10
CA LEU A 59 -2.96 11.63 5.31
C LEU A 59 -2.28 10.33 4.87
N TYR A 60 -1.56 10.32 3.76
CA TYR A 60 -0.83 9.13 3.31
C TYR A 60 0.35 8.78 4.21
N ASN A 61 1.02 9.77 4.82
CA ASN A 61 2.03 9.52 5.83
C ASN A 61 1.41 8.92 7.10
N GLU A 62 0.28 9.44 7.55
CA GLU A 62 -0.47 8.88 8.69
C GLU A 62 -0.94 7.45 8.43
N MET A 63 -1.53 7.19 7.26
CA MET A 63 -1.92 5.84 6.84
C MET A 63 -0.70 4.90 6.74
N GLY A 64 0.43 5.37 6.22
CA GLY A 64 1.67 4.58 6.17
C GLY A 64 2.16 4.17 7.56
N ASN A 65 2.16 5.10 8.51
CA ASN A 65 2.52 4.83 9.91
C ASN A 65 1.54 3.86 10.58
N LEU A 66 0.24 4.01 10.34
CA LEU A 66 -0.78 3.09 10.87
C LEU A 66 -0.61 1.68 10.27
N MET A 67 -0.40 1.58 8.96
CA MET A 67 -0.16 0.31 8.27
C MET A 67 1.08 -0.39 8.81
N GLN A 68 2.16 0.36 9.06
CA GLN A 68 3.37 -0.19 9.67
C GLN A 68 3.09 -0.78 11.06
N LYS A 69 2.33 -0.07 11.91
CA LYS A 69 1.92 -0.57 13.24
C LYS A 69 1.07 -1.84 13.16
N ILE A 70 0.14 -1.88 12.20
CA ILE A 70 -0.71 -3.07 11.97
C ILE A 70 0.18 -4.25 11.58
N CYS A 71 1.04 -4.08 10.57
CA CYS A 71 1.90 -5.17 10.08
C CYS A 71 2.95 -5.62 11.11
N GLN A 72 3.47 -4.73 11.96
CA GLN A 72 4.44 -5.09 13.01
C GLN A 72 3.89 -6.02 14.09
N ARG A 73 2.56 -6.09 14.25
CA ARG A 73 1.92 -6.99 15.21
C ARG A 73 1.78 -8.41 14.68
N GLU A 74 1.89 -8.59 13.36
CA GLU A 74 1.63 -9.83 12.68
C GLU A 74 2.90 -10.37 12.02
N ASP A 75 3.63 -11.24 12.73
CA ASP A 75 4.91 -11.82 12.27
C ASP A 75 4.83 -12.52 10.91
N ARG A 76 3.62 -12.94 10.51
CA ARG A 76 3.35 -13.62 9.25
C ARG A 76 3.19 -12.66 8.07
N ILE A 77 3.01 -11.36 8.34
CA ILE A 77 2.86 -10.32 7.32
C ILE A 77 4.20 -9.61 7.16
N ASN A 78 4.82 -9.81 6.00
CA ASN A 78 6.10 -9.18 5.68
C ASN A 78 5.89 -8.15 4.58
N VAL A 79 6.21 -6.89 4.89
CA VAL A 79 6.11 -5.78 3.94
C VAL A 79 7.52 -5.34 3.56
N TYR A 80 7.84 -5.40 2.27
CA TYR A 80 9.18 -5.10 1.76
C TYR A 80 9.69 -3.74 2.24
N SER A 81 8.90 -2.68 2.08
CA SER A 81 9.29 -1.33 2.49
C SER A 81 9.46 -1.14 4.00
N PHE A 82 8.99 -2.04 4.84
CA PHE A 82 9.18 -1.95 6.29
C PHE A 82 10.37 -2.79 6.77
N ASN A 83 10.72 -3.85 6.03
CA ASN A 83 11.68 -4.85 6.47
C ASN A 83 13.05 -4.74 5.79
N THR A 84 13.17 -4.00 4.69
CA THR A 84 14.46 -3.82 3.99
C THR A 84 15.25 -2.60 4.45
N PRO A 85 16.59 -2.64 4.41
CA PRO A 85 17.43 -1.47 4.65
C PRO A 85 17.09 -0.29 3.72
N GLN A 86 17.34 0.93 4.21
CA GLN A 86 16.97 2.16 3.51
C GLN A 86 17.60 2.29 2.12
N GLU A 87 18.80 1.74 1.95
CA GLU A 87 19.55 1.68 0.69
C GLU A 87 18.77 0.98 -0.43
N ASN A 88 17.93 0.00 -0.08
CA ASN A 88 17.13 -0.78 -1.02
C ASN A 88 15.77 -0.13 -1.34
N HIS A 89 15.33 0.87 -0.57
CA HIS A 89 14.06 1.57 -0.84
C HIS A 89 14.10 2.38 -2.13
N ALA A 90 15.28 2.88 -2.54
CA ALA A 90 15.42 3.62 -3.79
C ALA A 90 15.10 2.73 -5.01
N GLU A 91 15.48 1.46 -4.96
CA GLU A 91 15.18 0.50 -6.02
C GLU A 91 13.68 0.18 -6.08
N ALA A 92 13.07 -0.13 -4.93
CA ALA A 92 11.63 -0.38 -4.84
C ALA A 92 10.80 0.83 -5.30
N SER A 93 11.21 2.05 -4.93
CA SER A 93 10.53 3.28 -5.31
C SER A 93 10.54 3.51 -6.83
N ARG A 94 11.71 3.32 -7.48
CA ARG A 94 11.82 3.41 -8.95
C ARG A 94 10.95 2.38 -9.66
N LEU A 95 10.93 1.17 -9.13
CA LEU A 95 10.13 0.08 -9.66
C LEU A 95 8.63 0.40 -9.58
N ILE A 96 8.15 0.84 -8.40
CA ILE A 96 6.76 1.24 -8.20
C ILE A 96 6.39 2.41 -9.11
N ALA A 97 7.27 3.40 -9.27
CA ALA A 97 7.04 4.52 -10.17
C ALA A 97 6.79 4.05 -11.62
N LYS A 98 7.62 3.11 -12.11
CA LYS A 98 7.46 2.52 -13.44
C LYS A 98 6.18 1.67 -13.55
N LEU A 99 5.84 0.88 -12.54
CA LEU A 99 4.61 0.07 -12.56
C LEU A 99 3.34 0.91 -12.47
N ARG A 100 3.39 2.12 -11.89
CA ARG A 100 2.24 3.03 -11.75
C ARG A 100 2.07 4.00 -12.92
N ASP A 101 3.10 4.22 -13.71
CA ASP A 101 3.03 5.11 -14.87
C ASP A 101 2.27 4.44 -16.02
N VAL A 102 1.18 5.08 -16.45
CA VAL A 102 0.34 4.64 -17.57
C VAL A 102 1.08 4.65 -18.91
N ASN A 103 2.17 5.41 -19.01
CA ASN A 103 3.00 5.50 -20.21
C ASN A 103 4.07 4.41 -20.26
N THR A 104 4.23 3.60 -19.20
CA THR A 104 5.19 2.50 -19.19
C THR A 104 4.82 1.50 -20.28
N SER A 105 5.77 1.26 -21.17
CA SER A 105 5.57 0.34 -22.29
C SER A 105 5.32 -1.09 -21.81
N ARG A 106 4.64 -1.90 -22.62
CA ARG A 106 4.34 -3.30 -22.26
C ARG A 106 5.60 -4.11 -21.90
N HIS A 107 6.71 -3.90 -22.61
CA HIS A 107 7.95 -4.64 -22.36
C HIS A 107 8.61 -4.20 -21.06
N GLU A 108 8.68 -2.89 -20.78
CA GLU A 108 9.16 -2.38 -19.49
C GLU A 108 8.26 -2.84 -18.35
N PHE A 109 6.94 -2.82 -18.51
CA PHE A 109 6.01 -3.24 -17.48
C PHE A 109 6.24 -4.70 -17.05
N VAL A 110 6.41 -5.59 -18.03
CA VAL A 110 6.74 -7.00 -17.77
C VAL A 110 8.09 -7.12 -17.05
N TYR A 111 9.11 -6.40 -17.51
CA TYR A 111 10.43 -6.38 -16.89
C TYR A 111 10.39 -5.91 -15.42
N TYR A 112 9.74 -4.79 -15.15
CA TYR A 112 9.63 -4.25 -13.78
C TYR A 112 8.74 -5.14 -12.90
N THR A 113 7.76 -5.85 -13.46
CA THR A 113 6.97 -6.83 -12.71
C THR A 113 7.84 -8.01 -12.28
N GLN A 114 8.66 -8.55 -13.18
CA GLN A 114 9.61 -9.62 -12.85
C GLN A 114 10.59 -9.16 -11.76
N ARG A 115 11.16 -7.96 -11.91
CA ARG A 115 12.05 -7.38 -10.90
C ARG A 115 11.36 -7.21 -9.54
N ALA A 116 10.06 -6.89 -9.52
CA ALA A 116 9.30 -6.75 -8.27
C ALA A 116 9.20 -8.10 -7.55
N TYR A 117 8.89 -9.16 -8.30
CA TYR A 117 8.86 -10.51 -7.77
C TYR A 117 10.23 -10.94 -7.26
N GLU A 118 11.32 -10.67 -7.97
CA GLU A 118 12.68 -10.96 -7.49
C GLU A 118 12.96 -10.31 -6.12
N LEU A 119 12.60 -9.04 -5.95
CA LEU A 119 12.75 -8.35 -4.66
C LEU A 119 11.91 -9.02 -3.55
N LEU A 120 10.67 -9.41 -3.84
CA LEU A 120 9.81 -10.10 -2.89
C LEU A 120 10.30 -11.52 -2.56
N PHE A 121 10.79 -12.26 -3.55
CA PHE A 121 11.40 -13.58 -3.35
C PHE A 121 12.66 -13.49 -2.50
N ASN A 122 13.52 -12.51 -2.75
CA ASN A 122 14.70 -12.27 -1.94
C ASN A 122 14.35 -11.88 -0.50
N LEU A 123 13.28 -11.10 -0.29
CA LEU A 123 12.79 -10.82 1.06
C LEU A 123 12.30 -12.09 1.77
N ALA A 124 11.51 -12.92 1.07
CA ALA A 124 10.90 -14.12 1.66
C ALA A 124 11.89 -15.26 1.92
N TYR A 125 12.92 -15.41 1.07
CA TYR A 125 13.82 -16.58 1.08
C TYR A 125 15.30 -16.22 1.21
N GLY A 126 15.70 -14.96 1.01
CA GLY A 126 17.10 -14.53 1.05
C GLY A 126 17.69 -14.47 2.46
N GLY A 127 16.86 -14.47 3.50
CA GLY A 127 17.28 -14.54 4.91
C GLY A 127 17.53 -15.95 5.45
N SER A 128 17.33 -17.02 4.66
CA SER A 128 17.63 -18.39 5.09
C SER A 128 19.14 -18.68 4.96
N LYS A 129 19.91 -18.27 5.97
CA LYS A 129 21.18 -18.89 6.34
C LYS A 129 21.28 -19.00 7.86
#